data_AF-A0A9Q8PGD9-F1
#
_entry.id   AF-A0A9Q8PGD9-F1
#
_cell.length_a   1.000
_cell.length_b   1.000
_cell.length_c   1.000
_cell.angle_alpha   90.00
_cell.angle_beta   90.00
_cell.angle_gamma   90.00
#
_symmetry.space_group_name_H-M   'P 1'
#
loop_
_entity.id
_entity.type
_entity.pdbx_description
1 polymer ?
#
loop_
_entity_poly.entity_id
_entity_poly.type
_entity_poly.pdbx_seq_one_letter_code
_entity_poly.pdbx_strand_id
1 'polypeptide(L)'
;MTMAQSDITTRIRDHVAFRLRREHPYMKTATLEKLLDSLTSNLRDSLQYQAQELQDTKARANFFMLPPELRNRIYELVLVASPPLIIKLPKYSRLTKIYRWRTIDQPYGQIPIEILRVSRQVRQEALPIFLGANTFELTVLWSNPVDMPNQLELRTL
;
A
#
# COMPACT_ATOMS: atom_id res chain seq x y z
N MET A 1 -15.56 21.69 -6.53
CA MET A 1 -16.38 21.53 -5.31
C MET A 1 -17.13 20.21 -5.40
N THR A 2 -16.78 19.22 -4.58
CA THR A 2 -17.59 18.00 -4.49
C THR A 2 -18.88 18.35 -3.76
N MET A 3 -20.05 18.04 -4.35
CA MET A 3 -21.36 18.36 -3.76
C MET A 3 -21.52 17.91 -2.29
N ALA A 4 -20.76 16.88 -1.89
CA ALA A 4 -20.74 16.35 -0.53
C ALA A 4 -20.19 17.33 0.53
N GLN A 5 -19.20 18.17 0.20
CA GLN A 5 -18.60 19.10 1.18
C GLN A 5 -19.50 20.32 1.46
N SER A 6 -20.18 20.82 0.42
CA SER A 6 -21.20 21.87 0.60
C SER A 6 -22.36 21.39 1.46
N ASP A 7 -22.75 20.12 1.32
CA ASP A 7 -23.83 19.52 2.09
C ASP A 7 -23.51 19.46 3.60
N ILE A 8 -22.28 19.05 3.96
CA ILE A 8 -21.86 18.95 5.37
C ILE A 8 -21.80 20.32 6.05
N THR A 9 -21.20 21.33 5.42
CA THR A 9 -21.10 22.68 6.02
C THR A 9 -22.48 23.31 6.26
N THR A 10 -23.43 23.04 5.37
CA THR A 10 -24.81 23.52 5.48
C THR A 10 -25.54 22.82 6.62
N ARG A 11 -25.39 21.49 6.75
CA ARG A 11 -25.98 20.73 7.88
C ARG A 11 -25.42 21.16 9.24
N ILE A 12 -24.12 21.46 9.32
CA ILE A 12 -23.50 21.98 10.54
C ILE A 12 -24.07 23.36 10.87
N ARG A 13 -24.17 24.25 9.88
CA ARG A 13 -24.78 25.58 10.04
C ARG A 13 -26.18 25.46 10.63
N ASP A 14 -27.04 24.67 9.99
CA ASP A 14 -28.45 24.54 10.36
C ASP A 14 -28.61 23.96 11.76
N HIS A 15 -27.78 22.98 12.11
CA HIS A 15 -27.77 22.38 13.45
C HIS A 15 -27.35 23.36 14.55
N VAL A 16 -26.32 24.17 14.29
CA VAL A 16 -25.84 25.19 15.23
C VAL A 16 -26.85 26.34 15.33
N ALA A 17 -27.42 26.77 14.21
CA ALA A 17 -28.47 27.79 14.17
C ALA A 17 -29.69 27.35 15.00
N PHE A 18 -30.13 26.11 14.83
CA PHE A 18 -31.24 25.54 15.57
C PHE A 18 -30.96 25.51 17.08
N ARG A 19 -29.77 25.05 17.50
CA ARG A 19 -29.39 25.01 18.92
C ARG A 19 -29.32 26.40 19.55
N LEU A 20 -28.66 27.36 18.89
CA LEU A 20 -28.48 28.70 19.44
C LEU A 20 -29.81 29.45 19.58
N ARG A 21 -30.74 29.30 18.63
CA ARG A 21 -32.08 29.89 18.73
C ARG A 21 -32.89 29.30 19.89
N ARG A 22 -32.68 28.01 20.19
CA ARG A 22 -33.34 27.33 21.32
C ARG A 22 -32.79 27.79 22.67
N GLU A 23 -31.47 27.97 22.78
CA GLU A 23 -30.80 28.33 24.04
C GLU A 23 -30.82 29.84 24.33
N HIS A 24 -30.88 30.69 23.29
CA HIS A 24 -30.87 32.15 23.43
C HIS A 24 -32.01 32.80 22.63
N PRO A 25 -33.28 32.66 23.07
CA PRO A 25 -34.45 33.12 22.31
C PRO A 25 -34.51 34.65 22.10
N TYR A 26 -33.80 35.43 22.93
CA TYR A 26 -33.77 36.90 22.85
C TYR A 26 -32.57 37.45 22.06
N MET A 27 -31.73 36.58 21.50
CA MET A 27 -30.58 37.02 20.71
C MET A 27 -31.04 37.63 19.39
N LYS A 28 -30.45 38.76 18.98
CA LYS A 28 -30.75 39.39 17.68
C LYS A 28 -30.38 38.45 16.54
N THR A 29 -31.39 37.94 15.84
CA THR A 29 -31.24 36.93 14.77
C THR A 29 -30.29 37.38 13.67
N ALA A 30 -30.29 38.66 13.31
CA ALA A 30 -29.41 39.21 12.28
C ALA A 30 -27.91 39.12 12.63
N THR A 31 -27.54 39.31 13.91
CA THR A 31 -26.14 39.20 14.34
C THR A 31 -25.69 37.74 14.36
N LEU A 32 -26.59 36.84 14.78
CA LEU A 32 -26.34 35.40 14.81
C LEU A 32 -26.15 34.81 13.41
N GLU A 33 -26.99 35.17 12.44
CA GLU A 33 -26.83 34.73 11.05
C GLU A 33 -25.49 35.17 10.47
N LYS A 34 -25.11 36.44 10.68
CA LYS A 34 -23.81 36.96 10.22
C LYS A 34 -22.63 36.20 10.81
N LEU A 35 -22.69 35.84 12.10
CA LEU A 35 -21.65 35.03 12.74
C LEU A 35 -21.60 33.61 12.17
N LEU A 36 -22.75 32.98 11.96
CA LEU A 36 -22.84 31.64 11.36
C LEU A 36 -22.32 31.63 9.91
N ASP A 37 -22.65 32.66 9.13
CA ASP A 37 -22.13 32.87 7.77
C ASP A 37 -20.61 33.02 7.77
N SER A 38 -20.06 33.81 8.69
CA SER A 38 -18.60 33.96 8.82
C SER A 38 -17.91 32.66 9.25
N LEU A 39 -18.47 31.93 10.21
CA LEU A 39 -17.90 30.66 10.65
C LEU A 39 -17.96 29.59 9.55
N THR A 40 -19.08 29.51 8.84
CA THR A 40 -19.26 28.51 7.76
C THR A 40 -18.39 28.81 6.55
N SER A 41 -18.21 30.07 6.18
CA SER A 41 -17.25 30.48 5.14
C SER A 41 -15.81 30.15 5.55
N ASN A 42 -15.36 30.54 6.74
CA ASN A 42 -14.01 30.22 7.24
C ASN A 42 -13.74 28.71 7.30
N LEU A 43 -14.72 27.93 7.76
CA LEU A 43 -14.62 26.46 7.79
C LEU A 43 -14.52 25.87 6.39
N ARG A 44 -15.33 26.38 5.45
CA ARG A 44 -15.29 25.94 4.06
C ARG A 44 -13.93 26.20 3.43
N ASP A 45 -13.38 27.40 3.63
CA ASP A 45 -12.07 27.78 3.10
C ASP A 45 -10.95 26.92 3.69
N SER A 46 -10.99 26.68 5.00
CA SER A 46 -10.03 25.80 5.70
C SER A 46 -10.10 24.36 5.18
N LEU A 47 -11.30 23.80 5.02
CA LEU A 47 -11.48 22.44 4.49
C LEU A 47 -11.01 22.33 3.04
N GLN A 48 -11.24 23.37 2.23
CA GLN A 48 -10.78 23.40 0.85
C GLN A 48 -9.25 23.46 0.79
N TYR A 49 -8.62 24.29 1.62
CA TYR A 49 -7.17 24.36 1.74
C TYR A 49 -6.58 22.99 2.13
N GLN A 50 -7.13 22.34 3.16
CA GLN A 50 -6.68 21.00 3.57
C GLN A 50 -6.90 19.94 2.50
N ALA A 51 -8.02 20.00 1.77
CA ALA A 51 -8.28 19.07 0.68
C ALA A 51 -7.24 19.22 -0.44
N GLN A 52 -6.83 20.44 -0.74
CA GLN A 52 -5.78 20.71 -1.72
C GLN A 52 -4.43 20.19 -1.23
N GLU A 53 -4.05 20.47 0.01
CA GLU A 53 -2.81 19.98 0.61
C GLU A 53 -2.75 18.44 0.63
N LEU A 54 -3.87 17.77 0.93
CA LEU A 54 -3.98 16.31 0.86
C LEU A 54 -3.85 15.78 -0.58
N GLN A 55 -4.38 16.49 -1.57
CA GLN A 55 -4.19 16.11 -2.97
C GLN A 55 -2.75 16.29 -3.42
N ASP A 56 -2.11 17.40 -3.04
CA ASP A 56 -0.73 17.71 -3.40
C ASP A 56 0.24 16.73 -2.74
N THR A 57 0.02 16.37 -1.47
CA THR A 57 0.81 15.32 -0.79
C THR A 57 0.59 13.95 -1.42
N LYS A 58 -0.64 13.60 -1.77
CA LYS A 58 -0.94 12.35 -2.48
C LYS A 58 -0.29 12.29 -3.87
N ALA A 59 -0.26 13.41 -4.59
CA ALA A 59 0.40 13.52 -5.89
C ALA A 59 1.93 13.37 -5.75
N ARG A 60 2.53 14.01 -4.74
CA ARG A 60 3.98 13.93 -4.46
C ARG A 60 4.44 12.55 -3.99
N ALA A 61 3.57 11.77 -3.35
CA ALA A 61 3.93 10.49 -2.74
C ALA A 61 3.53 9.25 -3.58
N ASN A 62 3.03 9.42 -4.80
CA ASN A 62 2.62 8.27 -5.61
C ASN A 62 3.83 7.60 -6.26
N PHE A 63 4.13 6.36 -5.84
CA PHE A 63 5.19 5.52 -6.41
C PHE A 63 5.14 5.42 -7.95
N PHE A 64 3.95 5.44 -8.54
CA PHE A 64 3.78 5.35 -10.00
C PHE A 64 4.01 6.67 -10.76
N MET A 65 4.23 7.79 -10.06
CA MET A 65 4.71 9.03 -10.68
C MET A 65 6.20 8.97 -11.00
N LEU A 66 6.94 8.02 -10.43
CA LEU A 66 8.33 7.78 -10.77
C LEU A 66 8.44 7.23 -12.21
N PRO A 67 9.42 7.67 -13.00
CA PRO A 67 9.76 7.01 -14.27
C PRO A 67 9.99 5.50 -14.10
N PRO A 68 9.66 4.69 -15.12
CA PRO A 68 9.79 3.24 -15.04
C PRO A 68 11.21 2.77 -14.68
N GLU A 69 12.24 3.51 -15.08
CA GLU A 69 13.64 3.23 -14.77
C GLU A 69 13.91 3.30 -13.26
N LEU A 70 13.35 4.31 -12.58
CA LEU A 70 13.50 4.45 -11.13
C LEU A 70 12.72 3.36 -10.39
N ARG A 71 11.52 3.01 -10.87
CA ARG A 71 10.74 1.91 -10.29
C ARG A 71 11.49 0.58 -10.41
N ASN A 72 12.06 0.30 -11.57
CA ASN A 72 12.90 -0.88 -11.80
C ASN A 72 14.09 -0.91 -10.85
N ARG A 73 14.78 0.22 -10.65
CA ARG A 73 15.92 0.29 -9.72
C ARG A 73 15.51 0.03 -8.28
N ILE A 74 14.33 0.51 -7.86
CA ILE A 74 13.77 0.20 -6.54
C ILE A 74 13.44 -1.30 -6.44
N TYR A 75 12.85 -1.89 -7.48
CA TYR A 75 12.59 -3.33 -7.51
C TYR A 75 13.88 -4.13 -7.42
N GLU A 76 14.95 -3.75 -8.12
CA GLU A 76 16.26 -4.41 -8.01
C GLU A 76 16.80 -4.38 -6.58
N LEU A 77 16.79 -3.21 -5.94
CA LEU A 77 17.27 -3.05 -4.56
C LEU A 77 16.49 -3.89 -3.55
N VAL A 78 15.21 -4.12 -3.81
CA VAL A 78 14.29 -4.83 -2.90
C VAL A 78 14.26 -6.33 -3.18
N LEU A 79 14.33 -6.74 -4.44
CA LEU A 79 14.05 -8.10 -4.89
C LEU A 79 15.28 -8.90 -5.27
N VAL A 80 16.42 -8.25 -5.55
CA VAL A 80 17.64 -8.95 -5.94
C VAL A 80 18.50 -9.17 -4.71
N ALA A 81 18.81 -10.43 -4.44
CA ALA A 81 19.77 -10.80 -3.43
C ALA A 81 21.02 -11.44 -4.02
N SER A 82 22.11 -11.23 -3.30
CA SER A 82 23.37 -11.98 -3.41
C SER A 82 23.66 -12.40 -1.96
N PRO A 83 23.57 -13.70 -1.56
CA PRO A 83 23.74 -14.97 -2.31
C PRO A 83 22.46 -15.60 -2.92
N PRO A 84 22.55 -16.77 -3.61
CA PRO A 84 21.41 -17.48 -4.18
C PRO A 84 20.26 -17.75 -3.19
N LEU A 85 19.05 -17.81 -3.73
CA LEU A 85 17.82 -18.03 -2.99
C LEU A 85 17.53 -19.51 -2.83
N ILE A 86 17.56 -19.98 -1.59
CA ILE A 86 17.22 -21.36 -1.30
C ILE A 86 15.71 -21.53 -1.25
N ILE A 87 15.22 -22.42 -2.12
CA ILE A 87 13.86 -22.95 -2.10
C ILE A 87 13.90 -24.25 -1.30
N LYS A 88 13.37 -24.20 -0.08
CA LYS A 88 13.15 -25.40 0.73
C LYS A 88 11.77 -25.97 0.41
N LEU A 89 11.73 -27.15 -0.20
CA LEU A 89 10.46 -27.86 -0.34
C LEU A 89 10.02 -28.40 1.03
N PRO A 90 8.73 -28.24 1.39
CA PRO A 90 8.23 -28.79 2.64
C PRO A 90 8.30 -30.32 2.62
N LYS A 91 8.88 -30.90 3.67
CA LYS A 91 8.76 -32.34 3.95
C LYS A 91 7.27 -32.63 4.23
N TYR A 92 6.58 -33.25 3.28
CA TYR A 92 5.23 -33.83 3.45
C TYR A 92 4.25 -33.01 4.32
N SER A 93 3.98 -31.75 3.98
CA SER A 93 2.83 -31.05 4.59
C SER A 93 1.62 -31.15 3.66
N ARG A 94 0.67 -32.02 4.03
CA ARG A 94 -0.65 -32.10 3.39
C ARG A 94 -1.51 -30.86 3.65
N LEU A 95 -1.05 -29.88 4.45
CA LEU A 95 -1.91 -28.80 4.93
C LEU A 95 -1.41 -27.38 4.69
N THR A 96 -0.17 -27.11 4.29
CA THR A 96 0.23 -25.75 3.86
C THR A 96 1.49 -25.77 2.98
N LYS A 97 1.35 -25.47 1.69
CA LYS A 97 2.45 -25.23 0.75
C LYS A 97 3.03 -23.82 0.97
N ILE A 98 3.67 -23.58 2.11
CA ILE A 98 4.34 -22.30 2.36
C ILE A 98 5.80 -22.45 1.94
N TYR A 99 6.12 -21.96 0.73
CA TYR A 99 7.50 -21.78 0.29
C TYR A 99 8.08 -20.57 1.03
N ARG A 100 9.18 -20.79 1.77
CA ARG A 100 9.92 -19.70 2.41
C ARG A 100 11.23 -19.51 1.66
N TRP A 101 11.45 -18.29 1.19
CA TRP A 101 12.69 -17.86 0.56
C TRP A 101 13.64 -17.42 1.66
N ARG A 102 14.84 -18.01 1.70
CA ARG A 102 15.92 -17.54 2.58
C ARG A 102 17.19 -17.40 1.78
N THR A 103 17.87 -16.28 1.99
CA THR A 103 19.28 -16.09 1.69
C THR A 103 20.10 -16.66 2.84
N ILE A 104 21.23 -17.28 2.52
CA ILE A 104 22.10 -17.94 3.52
C ILE A 104 22.73 -16.91 4.47
N ASP A 105 23.01 -15.69 3.97
CA ASP A 105 23.90 -14.75 4.67
C ASP A 105 23.45 -13.27 4.68
N GLN A 106 22.17 -12.93 4.47
CA GLN A 106 21.77 -11.51 4.54
C GLN A 106 21.51 -11.03 5.98
N PRO A 107 22.12 -9.90 6.40
CA PRO A 107 21.88 -9.30 7.73
C PRO A 107 20.44 -8.77 7.90
N TYR A 108 19.68 -8.60 6.82
CA TYR A 108 18.32 -8.03 6.81
C TYR A 108 17.20 -9.03 6.53
N GLY A 109 17.45 -10.33 6.68
CA GLY A 109 16.42 -11.36 6.87
C GLY A 109 15.19 -11.29 5.94
N GLN A 110 15.24 -12.07 4.85
CA GLN A 110 14.16 -12.32 3.88
C GLN A 110 13.96 -11.24 2.81
N ILE A 111 13.91 -11.68 1.56
CA ILE A 111 13.45 -10.85 0.45
C ILE A 111 11.94 -10.62 0.64
N PRO A 112 11.46 -9.37 0.62
CA PRO A 112 10.06 -9.03 0.78
C PRO A 112 9.25 -9.36 -0.49
N ILE A 113 9.02 -10.65 -0.73
CA ILE A 113 8.27 -11.14 -1.90
C ILE A 113 6.80 -10.70 -1.86
N GLU A 114 6.32 -10.20 -0.73
CA GLU A 114 5.01 -9.59 -0.54
C GLU A 114 4.78 -8.43 -1.51
N ILE A 115 5.85 -7.74 -1.95
CA ILE A 115 5.74 -6.67 -2.94
C ILE A 115 5.12 -7.15 -4.25
N LEU A 116 5.38 -8.41 -4.65
CA LEU A 116 4.79 -9.03 -5.85
C LEU A 116 3.28 -9.29 -5.72
N ARG A 117 2.70 -9.11 -4.52
CA ARG A 117 1.28 -9.33 -4.23
C ARG A 117 0.49 -8.04 -4.03
N VAL A 118 1.15 -6.88 -3.95
CA VAL A 118 0.50 -5.61 -3.62
C VAL A 118 -0.47 -5.15 -4.71
N SER A 119 -0.06 -5.23 -5.99
CA SER A 119 -0.93 -4.86 -7.12
C SER A 119 -0.54 -5.61 -8.40
N ARG A 120 -1.46 -5.64 -9.37
CA ARG A 120 -1.21 -6.25 -10.70
C ARG A 120 -0.08 -5.55 -11.45
N GLN A 121 -0.03 -4.22 -11.40
CA GLN A 121 1.00 -3.43 -12.06
C GLN A 121 2.38 -3.71 -11.46
N VAL A 122 2.51 -3.61 -10.13
CA VAL A 122 3.77 -3.91 -9.42
C VAL A 122 4.25 -5.32 -9.76
N ARG A 123 3.34 -6.30 -9.76
CA ARG A 123 3.69 -7.67 -10.14
C ARG A 123 4.22 -7.78 -11.57
N GLN A 124 3.60 -7.12 -12.54
CA GLN A 124 4.04 -7.17 -13.93
C GLN A 124 5.42 -6.57 -14.14
N GLU A 125 5.72 -5.46 -13.46
CA GLU A 125 7.02 -4.78 -13.55
C GLU A 125 8.12 -5.53 -12.77
N ALA A 126 7.80 -6.01 -11.56
CA ALA A 126 8.79 -6.54 -10.63
C ALA A 126 9.09 -8.04 -10.79
N LEU A 127 8.12 -8.83 -11.28
CA LEU A 127 8.30 -10.28 -11.47
C LEU A 127 9.45 -10.66 -12.42
N PRO A 128 9.62 -10.05 -13.61
CA PRO A 128 10.74 -10.38 -14.48
C PRO A 128 12.09 -10.05 -13.85
N ILE A 129 12.18 -8.98 -13.05
CA ILE A 129 13.40 -8.63 -12.30
C ILE A 129 13.67 -9.71 -11.24
N PHE A 130 12.66 -10.09 -10.45
CA PHE A 130 12.82 -11.10 -9.42
C PHE A 130 13.26 -12.46 -10.00
N LEU A 131 12.64 -12.93 -11.07
CA LEU A 131 12.96 -14.24 -11.67
C LEU A 131 14.23 -14.21 -12.53
N GLY A 132 14.51 -13.09 -13.20
CA GLY A 132 15.63 -12.97 -14.14
C GLY A 132 16.95 -12.57 -13.50
N ALA A 133 16.92 -11.82 -12.39
CA ALA A 133 18.13 -11.29 -11.75
C ALA A 133 18.55 -12.05 -10.48
N ASN A 134 17.75 -12.99 -9.99
CA ASN A 134 18.14 -13.86 -8.87
C ASN A 134 18.55 -15.25 -9.33
N THR A 135 19.50 -15.84 -8.60
CA THR A 135 19.83 -17.27 -8.72
C THR A 135 19.04 -18.06 -7.68
N PHE A 136 18.50 -19.21 -8.08
CA PHE A 136 17.69 -20.06 -7.21
C PHE A 136 18.37 -21.41 -6.99
N GLU A 137 18.44 -21.84 -5.73
CA GLU A 137 18.92 -23.16 -5.34
C GLU A 137 17.77 -23.98 -4.77
N LEU A 138 17.53 -25.15 -5.34
CA LEU A 138 16.48 -26.05 -4.88
C LEU A 138 17.07 -27.07 -3.92
N THR A 139 16.68 -27.03 -2.64
CA THR A 139 17.05 -28.08 -1.70
C THR A 139 15.88 -29.05 -1.54
N VAL A 140 16.00 -30.23 -2.14
CA VAL A 140 15.07 -31.34 -1.93
C VAL A 140 15.53 -32.12 -0.69
N LEU A 141 14.74 -32.05 0.38
CA LEU A 141 14.99 -32.85 1.57
C LEU A 141 14.22 -34.17 1.48
N TRP A 142 14.88 -35.20 0.97
CA TRP A 142 14.35 -36.56 0.94
C TRP A 142 14.19 -37.11 2.37
N SER A 143 13.12 -37.85 2.62
CA SER A 143 12.89 -38.51 3.92
C SER A 143 13.70 -39.80 4.06
N ASN A 144 13.94 -40.50 2.94
CA ASN A 144 14.83 -41.66 2.84
C ASN A 144 15.81 -41.47 1.68
N PRO A 145 17.11 -41.80 1.84
CA PRO A 145 18.09 -41.72 0.76
C PRO A 145 17.84 -42.73 -0.38
N VAL A 146 17.01 -43.74 -0.16
CA VAL A 146 16.63 -44.77 -1.17
C VAL A 146 15.61 -44.23 -2.18
N ASP A 147 14.89 -43.17 -1.85
CA ASP A 147 13.87 -42.56 -2.73
C ASP A 147 14.46 -41.54 -3.71
N MET A 148 15.79 -41.42 -3.82
CA MET A 148 16.41 -40.51 -4.77
C MET A 148 16.19 -41.02 -6.20
N PRO A 149 15.40 -40.33 -7.06
CA PRO A 149 15.38 -40.67 -8.47
C PRO A 149 16.78 -40.37 -9.03
N ASN A 150 17.37 -41.36 -9.70
CA ASN A 150 18.74 -41.28 -10.22
C ASN A 150 18.96 -40.12 -11.21
N GLN A 151 17.90 -39.45 -11.69
CA GLN A 151 18.00 -38.25 -12.50
C GLN A 151 16.84 -37.29 -12.16
N LEU A 152 17.15 -36.16 -11.55
CA LEU A 152 16.28 -34.99 -11.61
C LEU A 152 16.44 -34.41 -13.02
N GLU A 153 15.63 -34.86 -13.97
CA GLU A 153 15.49 -34.17 -15.25
C GLU A 153 14.89 -32.80 -14.98
N LEU A 154 15.76 -31.80 -14.80
CA LEU A 154 15.37 -30.41 -14.83
C LEU A 154 14.90 -30.11 -16.26
N ARG A 155 13.59 -30.24 -16.50
CA ARG A 155 12.97 -29.65 -17.69
C ARG A 155 13.20 -28.15 -17.64
N THR A 156 14.14 -27.69 -18.46
CA THR A 156 14.30 -26.28 -18.81
C THR A 156 12.99 -25.79 -19.41
N LEU A 157 12.37 -24.80 -18.78
CA LEU A 157 11.19 -24.08 -19.28
C LEU A 157 11.56 -23.11 -20.39
#